data_AF-A0A940SDL0-F1
#
_entry.id   AF-A0A940SDL0-F1
#
_cell.length_a   1.000
_cell.length_b   1.000
_cell.length_c   1.000
_cell.angle_alpha   90.00
_cell.angle_beta   90.00
_cell.angle_gamma   90.00
#
_symmetry.space_group_name_H-M   'P 1'
#
loop_
_entity.id
_entity.type
_entity.pdbx_description
1 polymer ?
#
loop_
_entity_poly.entity_id
_entity_poly.type
_entity_poly.pdbx_seq_one_letter_code
_entity_poly.pdbx_strand_id
1 'polypeptide(L)'
;MQIQDENGNTVALGRDTRVLLTRDAHVALLRGWVKVLHACSVANYATPVVDTERTRFTPADGTALVIAAAPPGYDSADAVFCESGSPKVLAFGKSRSKPVEGRIDAHQFALRAKANETISVSERPDPKFVAAMPVTFRDALRPLPSPANIRNLPTHDLRPVTYDDVSDWLGSALAVRTDPATRFTGRFRARLADPVFRRDVRQHIRELPEWRPLAFP
;
A
#
# COMPACT_ATOMS: atom_id res chain seq x y z
N MET A 1 8.86 -0.03 11.64
CA MET A 1 9.23 -1.45 11.40
C MET A 1 9.83 -1.55 10.01
N GLN A 2 10.82 -2.43 9.79
CA GLN A 2 11.41 -2.68 8.47
C GLN A 2 11.31 -4.18 8.15
N ILE A 3 11.03 -4.50 6.89
CA ILE A 3 10.86 -5.84 6.34
C ILE A 3 11.76 -5.93 5.11
N GLN A 4 12.43 -7.05 4.93
CA GLN A 4 13.20 -7.34 3.73
C GLN A 4 12.79 -8.69 3.15
N ASP A 5 12.61 -8.76 1.83
CA ASP A 5 12.36 -10.01 1.13
C ASP A 5 13.68 -10.76 0.81
N GLU A 6 13.55 -11.97 0.28
CA GLU A 6 14.70 -12.80 -0.10
C GLU A 6 15.56 -12.20 -1.23
N ASN A 7 15.02 -11.25 -2.00
CA ASN A 7 15.70 -10.59 -3.11
C ASN A 7 16.45 -9.32 -2.67
N GLY A 8 16.30 -8.91 -1.40
CA GLY A 8 16.90 -7.71 -0.84
C GLY A 8 16.01 -6.47 -0.90
N ASN A 9 14.81 -6.57 -1.47
CA ASN A 9 13.86 -5.45 -1.45
C ASN A 9 13.49 -5.15 -0.01
N THR A 10 13.56 -3.87 0.34
CA THR A 10 13.30 -3.43 1.70
C THR A 10 12.09 -2.52 1.73
N VAL A 11 11.19 -2.77 2.67
CA VAL A 11 10.04 -1.92 2.96
C VAL A 11 10.06 -1.54 4.44
N ALA A 12 10.01 -0.25 4.73
CA ALA A 12 9.78 0.25 6.08
C ALA A 12 8.38 0.85 6.20
N LEU A 13 7.74 0.60 7.35
CA LEU A 13 6.41 1.09 7.69
C LEU A 13 6.51 2.10 8.81
N GLY A 14 5.85 3.24 8.61
CA GLY A 14 5.62 4.24 9.65
C GLY A 14 4.62 3.75 10.71
N ARG A 15 4.47 4.55 11.76
CA ARG A 15 3.46 4.29 12.80
C ARG A 15 2.06 4.45 12.22
N ASP A 16 1.12 3.64 12.69
CA ASP A 16 -0.30 3.67 12.30
C ASP A 16 -0.55 3.47 10.79
N THR A 17 0.40 2.83 10.10
CA THR A 17 0.28 2.42 8.69
C THR A 17 -0.60 1.19 8.56
N ARG A 18 -1.58 1.23 7.66
CA ARG A 18 -2.38 0.08 7.23
C ARG A 18 -1.90 -0.35 5.85
N VAL A 19 -1.29 -1.52 5.78
CA VAL A 19 -0.73 -2.09 4.56
C VAL A 19 -1.13 -3.55 4.44
N LEU A 20 -1.33 -4.01 3.21
CA LEU A 20 -1.46 -5.41 2.86
C LEU A 20 -0.29 -5.77 1.94
N LEU A 21 0.54 -6.71 2.39
CA LEU A 21 1.61 -7.29 1.58
C LEU A 21 1.04 -8.48 0.82
N THR A 22 1.22 -8.51 -0.49
CA THR A 22 0.78 -9.57 -1.38
C THR A 22 1.99 -10.23 -2.03
N ARG A 23 1.77 -11.16 -2.97
CA ARG A 23 2.85 -11.86 -3.66
C ARG A 23 3.62 -10.88 -4.56
N ASP A 24 4.77 -11.32 -5.07
CA ASP A 24 5.52 -10.61 -6.10
C ASP A 24 5.89 -9.17 -5.70
N ALA A 25 6.28 -8.98 -4.43
CA ALA A 25 6.67 -7.68 -3.85
C ALA A 25 5.62 -6.57 -3.95
N HIS A 26 4.33 -6.94 -4.05
CA HIS A 26 3.24 -5.96 -4.15
C HIS A 26 2.74 -5.52 -2.78
N VAL A 27 2.55 -4.22 -2.63
CA VAL A 27 2.24 -3.53 -1.39
C VAL A 27 0.99 -2.67 -1.63
N ALA A 28 -0.14 -3.06 -1.04
CA ALA A 28 -1.32 -2.20 -1.03
C ALA A 28 -1.32 -1.35 0.24
N LEU A 29 -1.09 -0.05 0.07
CA LEU A 29 -1.06 0.96 1.13
C LEU A 29 -2.42 1.65 1.22
N LEU A 30 -3.20 1.31 2.24
CA LEU A 30 -4.50 1.93 2.49
C LEU A 30 -4.34 3.31 3.15
N ARG A 31 -3.47 3.39 4.16
CA ARG A 31 -3.14 4.65 4.84
C ARG A 31 -1.79 4.58 5.54
N GLY A 32 -1.14 5.73 5.68
CA GLY A 32 0.09 5.87 6.46
C GLY A 32 1.30 6.18 5.61
N TRP A 33 2.46 5.76 6.12
CA TRP A 33 3.77 5.99 5.54
C TRP A 33 4.44 4.67 5.19
N VAL A 34 5.00 4.60 3.99
CA VAL A 34 5.83 3.49 3.51
C VAL A 34 7.10 4.04 2.89
N LYS A 35 8.24 3.46 3.23
CA LYS A 35 9.51 3.70 2.53
C LYS A 35 9.92 2.41 1.83
N VAL A 36 10.25 2.46 0.55
CA VAL A 36 10.65 1.30 -0.24
C VAL A 36 12.04 1.53 -0.80
N LEU A 37 12.89 0.51 -0.73
CA LEU A 37 14.14 0.43 -1.46
C LEU A 37 14.08 -0.81 -2.35
N HIS A 38 14.15 -0.61 -3.65
CA HIS A 38 14.28 -1.67 -4.61
C HIS A 38 15.76 -2.02 -4.80
N ALA A 39 16.26 -2.98 -4.02
CA ALA A 39 17.63 -3.47 -4.15
C ALA A 39 17.66 -4.64 -5.14
N CYS A 40 18.31 -4.46 -6.29
CA CYS A 40 18.58 -5.53 -7.23
C CYS A 40 19.85 -6.26 -6.79
N SER A 41 19.71 -7.48 -6.24
CA SER A 41 20.86 -8.27 -5.76
C SER A 41 20.99 -9.66 -6.40
N VAL A 42 19.98 -10.11 -7.15
CA VAL A 42 19.91 -11.45 -7.76
C VAL A 42 19.21 -11.39 -9.12
N ALA A 43 19.24 -12.46 -9.92
CA ALA A 43 18.47 -12.56 -11.17
C ALA A 43 17.00 -12.97 -10.89
N ASN A 44 16.05 -12.52 -11.72
CA ASN A 44 14.60 -12.83 -11.63
C ASN A 44 13.89 -12.33 -10.35
N TYR A 45 14.26 -11.16 -9.84
CA TYR A 45 13.56 -10.53 -8.72
C TYR A 45 12.21 -9.94 -9.13
N ALA A 46 11.26 -9.93 -8.19
CA ALA A 46 10.02 -9.19 -8.36
C ALA A 46 10.28 -7.69 -8.15
N THR A 47 9.88 -6.86 -9.11
CA THR A 47 9.87 -5.40 -8.96
C THR A 47 8.79 -5.01 -7.95
N PRO A 48 9.12 -4.31 -6.86
CA PRO A 48 8.13 -3.84 -5.91
C PRO A 48 7.09 -2.95 -6.61
N VAL A 49 5.83 -3.11 -6.22
CA VAL A 49 4.75 -2.21 -6.63
C VAL A 49 4.07 -1.72 -5.37
N VAL A 50 3.86 -0.41 -5.26
CA VAL A 50 3.11 0.18 -4.16
C VAL A 50 1.84 0.81 -4.72
N ASP A 51 0.69 0.25 -4.36
CA ASP A 51 -0.62 0.78 -4.71
C ASP A 51 -1.24 1.52 -3.54
N THR A 52 -1.71 2.72 -3.79
CA THR A 52 -2.67 3.45 -2.97
C THR A 52 -4.02 3.43 -3.67
N GLU A 53 -5.07 3.98 -3.05
CA GLU A 53 -6.38 4.06 -3.71
C GLU A 53 -6.37 4.85 -5.03
N ARG A 54 -5.40 5.76 -5.21
CA ARG A 54 -5.41 6.70 -6.33
C ARG A 54 -4.11 6.75 -7.12
N THR A 55 -3.06 6.10 -6.62
CA THR A 55 -1.72 6.18 -7.21
C THR A 55 -0.99 4.84 -7.12
N ARG A 56 -0.31 4.44 -8.19
CA ARG A 56 0.64 3.32 -8.23
C ARG A 56 2.05 3.85 -8.37
N PHE A 57 2.97 3.30 -7.60
CA PHE A 57 4.40 3.57 -7.67
C PHE A 57 5.14 2.28 -8.02
N THR A 58 6.00 2.33 -9.02
CA THR A 58 6.86 1.22 -9.44
C THR A 58 8.30 1.72 -9.49
N PRO A 59 9.10 1.53 -8.41
CA PRO A 59 10.52 1.88 -8.42
C PRO A 59 11.29 1.09 -9.49
N ALA A 60 12.20 1.77 -10.20
CA ALA A 60 13.23 1.09 -10.98
C ALA A 60 14.32 0.52 -10.06
N ASP A 61 15.26 -0.25 -10.60
CA ASP A 61 16.37 -0.82 -9.84
C ASP A 61 17.17 0.27 -9.11
N GLY A 62 17.52 0.01 -7.85
CA GLY A 62 18.26 0.97 -7.01
C GLY A 62 17.45 2.20 -6.60
N THR A 63 16.15 2.24 -6.87
CA THR A 63 15.27 3.36 -6.52
C THR A 63 14.79 3.24 -5.07
N ALA A 64 14.88 4.35 -4.34
CA ALA A 64 14.33 4.49 -3.00
C ALA A 64 13.24 5.56 -2.97
N LEU A 65 12.07 5.22 -2.42
CA LEU A 65 10.89 6.07 -2.38
C LEU A 65 10.38 6.21 -0.95
N VAL A 66 9.96 7.43 -0.59
CA VAL A 66 9.16 7.70 0.62
C VAL A 66 7.75 8.07 0.18
N ILE A 67 6.76 7.23 0.51
CA ILE A 67 5.38 7.34 0.07
C ILE A 67 4.47 7.61 1.28
N ALA A 68 3.60 8.59 1.13
CA ALA A 68 2.51 8.91 2.06
C ALA A 68 1.16 8.72 1.36
N ALA A 69 0.27 7.97 1.99
CA ALA A 69 -1.13 7.84 1.55
C ALA A 69 -2.03 8.22 2.72
N ALA A 70 -2.59 9.42 2.68
CA ALA A 70 -3.46 9.96 3.72
C ALA A 70 -3.07 9.64 5.19
N PRO A 71 -1.79 9.76 5.62
CA PRO A 71 -1.43 9.57 7.01
C PRO A 71 -2.05 10.68 7.90
N PRO A 72 -2.15 10.45 9.22
CA PRO A 72 -2.50 11.50 10.16
C PRO A 72 -1.60 12.73 9.98
N GLY A 73 -2.20 13.93 9.84
CA GLY A 73 -1.46 15.17 9.62
C GLY A 73 -1.09 15.46 8.14
N TYR A 74 -1.37 14.55 7.21
CA TYR A 74 -1.19 14.75 5.77
C TYR A 74 -2.24 13.97 4.95
N ASP A 75 -3.52 14.31 5.11
CA ASP A 75 -4.66 13.52 4.60
C ASP A 75 -5.16 13.93 3.20
N SER A 76 -4.69 15.07 2.68
CA SER A 76 -5.24 15.69 1.49
C SER A 76 -4.71 15.14 0.16
N ALA A 77 -3.69 14.29 0.18
CA ALA A 77 -3.01 13.81 -1.03
C ALA A 77 -2.36 12.43 -0.83
N ASP A 78 -2.08 11.78 -1.95
CA ASP A 78 -0.99 10.80 -2.02
C ASP A 78 0.27 11.55 -2.42
N ALA A 79 1.37 11.30 -1.75
CA ALA A 79 2.63 11.98 -2.01
C ALA A 79 3.79 11.00 -2.03
N VAL A 80 4.79 11.30 -2.85
CA VAL A 80 6.03 10.53 -2.93
C VAL A 80 7.21 11.47 -3.04
N PHE A 81 8.26 11.16 -2.28
CA PHE A 81 9.59 11.73 -2.47
C PHE A 81 10.51 10.63 -3.01
N CYS A 82 11.20 10.92 -4.12
CA CYS A 82 12.18 10.03 -4.70
C CYS A 82 13.56 10.33 -4.10
N GLU A 83 14.09 9.44 -3.28
CA GLU A 83 15.40 9.63 -2.67
C GLU A 83 16.54 9.33 -3.64
N SER A 84 16.36 8.30 -4.47
CA SER A 84 17.32 7.85 -5.47
C SER A 84 16.61 7.17 -6.63
N GLY A 85 17.25 7.13 -7.81
CA GLY A 85 16.73 6.46 -8.98
C GLY A 85 15.53 7.20 -9.61
N SER A 86 14.63 6.45 -10.22
CA SER A 86 13.43 7.00 -10.85
C SER A 86 12.28 5.98 -10.80
N PRO A 87 11.13 6.33 -10.21
CA PRO A 87 9.96 5.49 -10.27
C PRO A 87 9.09 5.82 -11.48
N LYS A 88 8.34 4.82 -11.95
CA LYS A 88 7.11 5.06 -12.70
C LYS A 88 5.98 5.36 -11.72
N VAL A 89 5.24 6.44 -11.97
CA VAL A 89 4.07 6.81 -11.16
C VAL A 89 2.84 6.88 -12.04
N LEU A 90 1.77 6.21 -11.63
CA LEU A 90 0.47 6.25 -12.31
C LEU A 90 -0.58 6.78 -11.37
N ALA A 91 -1.29 7.84 -11.76
CA ALA A 91 -2.47 8.34 -11.08
C ALA A 91 -3.73 7.76 -11.72
N PHE A 92 -4.62 7.21 -10.89
CA PHE A 92 -5.91 6.69 -11.30
C PHE A 92 -7.01 7.72 -11.05
N GLY A 93 -7.85 8.00 -12.05
CA GLY A 93 -9.00 8.89 -11.91
C GLY A 93 -10.26 8.20 -11.38
N LYS A 94 -11.37 8.94 -11.27
CA LYS A 94 -12.67 8.38 -10.88
C LYS A 94 -13.31 7.62 -12.05
N SER A 95 -13.04 6.31 -12.13
CA SER A 95 -13.66 5.30 -13.02
C SER A 95 -13.41 5.45 -14.53
N ARG A 96 -12.85 4.39 -15.14
CA ARG A 96 -12.62 4.16 -16.59
C ARG A 96 -11.70 5.14 -17.32
N SER A 97 -11.23 6.21 -16.69
CA SER A 97 -10.17 7.05 -17.26
C SER A 97 -8.85 6.27 -17.36
N LYS A 98 -8.12 6.46 -18.46
CA LYS A 98 -6.77 5.91 -18.59
C LYS A 98 -5.89 6.47 -17.46
N PRO A 99 -5.03 5.65 -16.82
CA PRO A 99 -4.10 6.16 -15.82
C PRO A 99 -3.23 7.26 -16.41
N VAL A 100 -3.01 8.33 -15.64
CA VAL A 100 -2.10 9.43 -15.99
C VAL A 100 -0.72 9.08 -15.47
N GLU A 101 0.26 9.04 -16.37
CA GLU A 101 1.65 8.77 -16.01
C GLU A 101 2.35 10.06 -15.57
N GLY A 102 2.99 10.00 -14.41
CA GLY A 102 3.88 11.03 -13.89
C GLY A 102 5.32 10.53 -13.94
N ARG A 103 6.22 11.41 -14.38
CA ARG A 103 7.66 11.18 -14.31
C ARG A 103 8.23 11.88 -13.08
N ILE A 104 9.05 11.15 -12.33
CA ILE A 104 9.74 11.66 -11.15
C ILE A 104 11.17 11.15 -11.23
N ASP A 105 12.14 12.05 -11.08
CA ASP A 105 13.56 11.72 -11.02
C ASP A 105 14.07 11.83 -9.57
N ALA A 106 15.34 11.47 -9.35
CA ALA A 106 15.96 11.51 -8.02
C ALA A 106 15.87 12.92 -7.40
N HIS A 107 15.60 12.95 -6.09
CA HIS A 107 15.42 14.16 -5.28
C HIS A 107 14.20 15.02 -5.65
N GLN A 108 13.31 14.53 -6.51
CA GLN A 108 12.03 15.19 -6.79
C GLN A 108 10.91 14.68 -5.87
N PHE A 109 9.92 15.54 -5.70
CA PHE A 109 8.70 15.27 -4.99
C PHE A 109 7.52 15.29 -5.95
N ALA A 110 6.58 14.39 -5.76
CA ALA A 110 5.32 14.43 -6.47
C ALA A 110 4.15 14.25 -5.51
N LEU A 111 3.04 14.91 -5.84
CA LEU A 111 1.79 14.80 -5.11
C LEU A 111 0.62 14.65 -6.07
N ARG A 112 -0.34 13.85 -5.66
CA ARG A 112 -1.65 13.70 -6.30
C ARG A 112 -2.71 14.08 -5.27
N ALA A 113 -3.22 15.31 -5.39
CA ALA A 113 -4.23 15.82 -4.47
C ALA A 113 -5.54 15.01 -4.55
N LYS A 114 -6.28 14.89 -3.44
CA LYS A 114 -7.58 14.18 -3.42
C LYS A 114 -8.59 14.75 -4.41
N ALA A 115 -8.56 16.07 -4.59
CA ALA A 115 -9.48 16.81 -5.45
C ALA A 115 -9.09 16.83 -6.93
N ASN A 116 -7.87 16.40 -7.28
CA ASN A 116 -7.33 16.48 -8.64
C ASN A 116 -6.82 15.11 -9.10
N GLU A 117 -6.92 14.85 -10.40
CA GLU A 117 -6.42 13.62 -11.03
C GLU A 117 -5.01 13.77 -11.58
N THR A 118 -4.48 15.00 -11.65
CA THR A 118 -3.11 15.26 -12.12
C THR A 118 -2.08 15.05 -11.01
N ILE A 119 -0.89 14.63 -11.43
CA ILE A 119 0.31 14.59 -10.59
C ILE A 119 1.04 15.91 -10.76
N SER A 120 1.32 16.62 -9.67
CA SER A 120 2.22 17.77 -9.68
C SER A 120 3.57 17.37 -9.12
N VAL A 121 4.63 17.75 -9.82
CA VAL A 121 6.03 17.45 -9.49
C VAL A 121 6.76 18.73 -9.12
N SER A 122 7.61 18.66 -8.09
CA SER A 122 8.44 19.77 -7.63
C SER A 122 9.82 19.30 -7.19
N GLU A 123 10.80 20.20 -7.31
CA GLU A 123 12.20 19.96 -6.87
C GLU A 123 12.36 19.88 -5.36
N ARG A 124 11.37 20.38 -4.59
CA ARG A 124 11.39 20.36 -3.12
C ARG A 124 10.13 19.68 -2.60
N PRO A 125 10.25 18.86 -1.55
CA PRO A 125 9.09 18.35 -0.83
C PRO A 125 8.24 19.47 -0.23
N ASP A 126 6.94 19.22 -0.17
CA ASP A 126 6.01 20.06 0.58
C ASP A 126 6.46 20.14 2.05
N PRO A 127 6.57 21.35 2.66
CA PRO A 127 6.89 21.49 4.08
C PRO A 127 5.98 20.68 5.01
N LYS A 128 4.69 20.53 4.67
CA LYS A 128 3.75 19.72 5.46
C LYS A 128 4.08 18.22 5.37
N PHE A 129 4.54 17.76 4.21
CA PHE A 129 5.00 16.38 4.04
C PHE A 129 6.21 16.11 4.93
N VAL A 130 7.22 16.99 4.90
CA VAL A 130 8.44 16.85 5.72
C VAL A 130 8.14 16.92 7.22
N ALA A 131 7.21 17.79 7.62
CA ALA A 131 6.80 17.93 9.02
C ALA A 131 6.07 16.69 9.55
N ALA A 132 5.22 16.05 8.73
CA ALA A 132 4.48 14.85 9.09
C ALA A 132 5.27 13.55 8.89
N MET A 133 6.40 13.59 8.17
CA MET A 133 7.20 12.42 7.85
C MET A 133 7.82 11.78 9.11
N PRO A 134 7.72 10.45 9.28
CA PRO A 134 8.39 9.74 10.36
C PRO A 134 9.89 10.04 10.37
N VAL A 135 10.45 10.33 11.55
CA VAL A 135 11.88 10.66 11.70
C VAL A 135 12.77 9.55 11.14
N THR A 136 12.39 8.29 11.37
CA THR A 136 13.11 7.11 10.88
C THR A 136 13.16 7.00 9.35
N PHE A 137 12.36 7.79 8.62
CA PHE A 137 12.35 7.78 7.15
C PHE A 137 13.29 8.83 6.56
N ARG A 138 13.89 9.70 7.38
CA ARG A 138 14.89 10.69 6.94
C ARG A 138 16.23 10.05 6.59
N ASP A 139 16.51 8.90 7.17
CA ASP A 139 17.73 8.14 6.91
C ASP A 139 17.50 7.11 5.79
N ALA A 140 18.50 6.89 4.94
CA ALA A 140 18.45 5.87 3.89
C ALA A 140 18.19 4.48 4.49
N LEU A 141 17.33 3.70 3.82
CA LEU A 141 17.12 2.31 4.21
C LEU A 141 18.42 1.52 4.02
N ARG A 142 18.76 0.73 5.03
CA ARG A 142 19.90 -0.18 4.96
C ARG A 142 19.40 -1.60 4.83
N PRO A 143 20.03 -2.45 4.00
CA PRO A 143 19.74 -3.87 4.00
C PRO A 143 19.83 -4.44 5.41
N LEU A 144 18.83 -5.23 5.79
CA LEU A 144 18.84 -6.05 6.99
C LEU A 144 19.77 -7.25 6.77
N PRO A 145 20.49 -7.70 7.82
CA PRO A 145 21.20 -8.96 7.75
C PRO A 145 20.19 -10.08 7.47
N SER A 146 20.39 -10.83 6.37
CA SER A 146 19.53 -11.95 6.01
C SER A 146 19.88 -13.16 6.87
N PRO A 147 19.02 -13.60 7.81
CA PRO A 147 19.30 -14.82 8.55
C PRO A 147 19.13 -16.03 7.62
N ALA A 148 20.14 -16.90 7.56
CA ALA A 148 20.21 -18.04 6.64
C ALA A 148 19.10 -19.11 6.80
N ASN A 149 18.18 -18.96 7.76
CA ASN A 149 17.08 -19.88 8.02
C ASN A 149 15.93 -19.17 8.76
N ILE A 150 15.05 -18.47 8.04
CA ILE A 150 13.72 -18.13 8.57
C ILE A 150 12.80 -19.31 8.27
N ARG A 151 12.83 -20.34 9.13
CA ARG A 151 11.82 -21.41 9.07
C ARG A 151 10.60 -21.00 9.87
N ASN A 152 9.43 -21.12 9.23
CA ASN A 152 8.09 -21.25 9.80
C ASN A 152 7.99 -20.92 11.30
N LEU A 153 8.07 -19.63 11.62
CA LEU A 153 7.72 -19.19 12.97
C LEU A 153 6.24 -19.56 13.20
N PRO A 154 5.91 -20.15 14.35
CA PRO A 154 4.54 -20.50 14.66
C PRO A 154 3.66 -19.25 14.55
N THR A 155 2.61 -19.32 13.74
CA THR A 155 1.56 -18.31 13.74
C THR A 155 0.89 -18.39 15.10
N HIS A 156 1.14 -17.41 15.96
CA HIS A 156 0.44 -17.29 17.25
C HIS A 156 -1.07 -17.28 17.01
N ASP A 157 -1.84 -17.81 17.98
CA ASP A 157 -3.30 -17.86 17.94
C ASP A 157 -3.89 -16.45 17.79
N LEU A 158 -4.10 -16.04 16.54
CA LEU A 158 -4.75 -14.78 16.20
C LEU A 158 -6.26 -14.98 16.39
N ARG A 159 -6.88 -14.06 17.13
CA ARG A 159 -8.35 -14.04 17.25
C ARG A 159 -9.00 -13.99 15.86
N PRO A 160 -10.21 -14.52 15.69
CA PRO A 160 -10.96 -14.33 14.45
C PRO A 160 -11.10 -12.85 14.09
N VAL A 161 -10.93 -12.56 12.81
CA VAL A 161 -11.10 -11.22 12.24
C VAL A 161 -12.55 -10.76 12.42
N THR A 162 -12.75 -9.57 12.96
CA THR A 162 -14.05 -8.89 13.07
C THR A 162 -14.30 -8.03 11.83
N TYR A 163 -15.53 -7.53 11.67
CA TYR A 163 -15.84 -6.60 10.58
C TYR A 163 -15.00 -5.33 10.70
N ASP A 164 -14.86 -4.77 11.92
CA ASP A 164 -14.10 -3.56 12.18
C ASP A 164 -12.61 -3.67 11.82
N ASP A 165 -12.03 -4.87 11.90
CA ASP A 165 -10.63 -5.10 11.51
C ASP A 165 -10.42 -4.89 9.99
N VAL A 166 -11.47 -5.10 9.17
CA VAL A 166 -11.39 -5.09 7.70
C VAL A 166 -12.28 -4.05 7.05
N SER A 167 -13.13 -3.34 7.78
CA SER A 167 -14.14 -2.41 7.26
C SER A 167 -13.52 -1.35 6.33
N ASP A 168 -12.43 -0.71 6.76
CA ASP A 168 -11.73 0.29 5.93
C ASP A 168 -11.21 -0.31 4.61
N TRP A 169 -10.76 -1.57 4.63
CA TRP A 169 -10.29 -2.26 3.42
C TRP A 169 -11.45 -2.63 2.49
N LEU A 170 -12.58 -3.05 3.08
CA LEU A 170 -13.79 -3.39 2.33
C LEU A 170 -14.41 -2.14 1.66
N GLY A 171 -14.33 -0.98 2.33
CA GLY A 171 -14.75 0.31 1.76
C GLY A 171 -13.75 0.93 0.78
N SER A 172 -12.53 0.38 0.68
CA SER A 172 -11.46 0.98 -0.12
C SER A 172 -11.64 0.79 -1.63
N ALA A 173 -11.03 1.69 -2.40
CA ALA A 173 -10.94 1.58 -3.86
C ALA A 173 -9.74 0.74 -4.35
N LEU A 174 -8.95 0.17 -3.43
CA LEU A 174 -7.76 -0.61 -3.78
C LEU A 174 -8.11 -1.88 -4.54
N ALA A 175 -7.37 -2.14 -5.63
CA ALA A 175 -7.58 -3.29 -6.50
C ALA A 175 -7.51 -4.64 -5.75
N VAL A 176 -6.69 -4.74 -4.70
CA VAL A 176 -6.55 -5.96 -3.88
C VAL A 176 -7.87 -6.44 -3.26
N ARG A 177 -8.86 -5.54 -3.10
CA ARG A 177 -10.20 -5.89 -2.62
C ARG A 177 -10.90 -6.88 -3.56
N THR A 178 -10.75 -6.67 -4.87
CA THR A 178 -11.50 -7.38 -5.92
C THR A 178 -10.65 -8.27 -6.83
N ASP A 179 -9.32 -8.11 -6.81
CA ASP A 179 -8.40 -8.92 -7.62
C ASP A 179 -8.61 -10.43 -7.34
N PRO A 180 -8.72 -11.29 -8.37
CA PRO A 180 -8.95 -12.73 -8.19
C PRO A 180 -8.00 -13.43 -7.21
N ALA A 181 -6.73 -13.02 -7.16
CA ALA A 181 -5.71 -13.63 -6.30
C ALA A 181 -5.83 -13.19 -4.83
N THR A 182 -6.43 -12.02 -4.57
CA THR A 182 -6.51 -11.44 -3.22
C THR A 182 -7.93 -11.10 -2.76
N ARG A 183 -8.95 -11.42 -3.57
CA ARG A 183 -10.35 -11.00 -3.37
C ARG A 183 -10.83 -11.26 -1.94
N PHE A 184 -11.37 -10.21 -1.34
CA PHE A 184 -11.76 -10.22 0.07
C PHE A 184 -12.96 -11.12 0.31
N THR A 185 -13.90 -11.18 -0.65
CA THR A 185 -15.02 -12.12 -0.64
C THR A 185 -14.57 -13.57 -0.58
N GLY A 186 -13.43 -13.92 -1.17
CA GLY A 186 -12.84 -15.25 -1.07
C GLY A 186 -12.18 -15.49 0.28
N ARG A 187 -11.34 -14.54 0.72
CA ARG A 187 -10.56 -14.62 1.97
C ARG A 187 -11.43 -14.70 3.22
N PHE A 188 -12.50 -13.91 3.26
CA PHE A 188 -13.33 -13.73 4.46
C PHE A 188 -14.70 -14.39 4.34
N ARG A 189 -14.97 -15.18 3.29
CA ARG A 189 -16.25 -15.88 3.10
C ARG A 189 -16.68 -16.67 4.34
N ALA A 190 -15.75 -17.40 4.94
CA ALA A 190 -16.00 -18.24 6.10
C ALA A 190 -16.49 -17.43 7.33
N ARG A 191 -16.17 -16.13 7.40
CA ARG A 191 -16.64 -15.24 8.47
C ARG A 191 -18.13 -14.93 8.38
N LEU A 192 -18.79 -15.16 7.23
CA LEU A 192 -20.25 -15.02 7.12
C LEU A 192 -21.04 -16.08 7.92
N ALA A 193 -20.38 -17.12 8.42
CA ALA A 193 -20.97 -18.04 9.39
C ALA A 193 -21.15 -17.42 10.78
N ASP A 194 -20.39 -16.36 11.10
CA ASP A 194 -20.53 -15.59 12.33
C ASP A 194 -21.69 -14.59 12.19
N PRO A 195 -22.72 -14.64 13.05
CA PRO A 195 -23.90 -13.79 12.94
C PRO A 195 -23.58 -12.30 13.11
N VAL A 196 -22.57 -11.94 13.91
CA VAL A 196 -22.16 -10.55 14.12
C VAL A 196 -21.53 -10.01 12.84
N PHE A 197 -20.53 -10.72 12.32
CA PHE A 197 -19.86 -10.34 11.07
C PHE A 197 -20.86 -10.27 9.90
N ARG A 198 -21.76 -11.25 9.77
CA ARG A 198 -22.78 -11.27 8.72
C ARG A 198 -23.74 -10.08 8.82
N ARG A 199 -24.18 -9.72 10.03
CA ARG A 199 -25.04 -8.55 10.26
C ARG A 199 -24.35 -7.27 9.80
N ASP A 200 -23.09 -7.08 10.17
CA ASP A 200 -22.35 -5.85 9.87
C ASP A 200 -22.07 -5.72 8.36
N VAL A 201 -21.74 -6.82 7.67
CA VAL A 201 -21.66 -6.85 6.19
C VAL A 201 -22.99 -6.47 5.54
N ARG A 202 -24.12 -6.97 6.06
CA ARG A 202 -25.45 -6.66 5.52
C ARG A 202 -25.83 -5.19 5.69
N GLN A 203 -25.44 -4.57 6.80
CA GLN A 203 -25.66 -3.13 7.04
C GLN A 203 -24.94 -2.27 6.00
N HIS A 204 -23.76 -2.69 5.56
CA HIS A 204 -22.92 -1.97 4.59
C HIS A 204 -23.05 -2.51 3.14
N ILE A 205 -24.09 -3.29 2.83
CA ILE A 205 -24.17 -4.00 1.53
C ILE A 205 -24.24 -3.06 0.31
N ARG A 206 -24.67 -1.81 0.50
CA ARG A 206 -24.68 -0.81 -0.59
C ARG A 206 -23.27 -0.46 -1.08
N GLU A 207 -22.30 -0.48 -0.18
CA GLU A 207 -20.88 -0.18 -0.45
C GLU A 207 -20.10 -1.45 -0.84
N LEU A 208 -20.70 -2.62 -0.56
CA LEU A 208 -20.13 -3.95 -0.76
C LEU A 208 -20.98 -4.80 -1.74
N PRO A 209 -21.19 -4.34 -2.99
CA PRO A 209 -22.06 -5.05 -3.94
C PRO A 209 -21.58 -6.48 -4.22
N GLU A 210 -20.27 -6.73 -4.21
CA GLU A 210 -19.66 -8.05 -4.43
C GLU A 210 -19.97 -9.05 -3.31
N TRP A 211 -20.39 -8.56 -2.13
CA TRP A 211 -20.76 -9.40 -0.99
C TRP A 211 -22.23 -9.81 -1.00
N ARG A 212 -23.07 -9.15 -1.82
CA ARG A 212 -24.52 -9.34 -1.82
C ARG A 212 -24.94 -10.79 -2.09
N PRO A 213 -24.38 -11.50 -3.10
CA PRO A 213 -24.70 -12.91 -3.33
C PRO A 213 -24.28 -13.85 -2.20
N LEU A 214 -23.34 -13.44 -1.34
CA LEU A 214 -22.83 -14.25 -0.25
C LEU A 214 -23.59 -14.00 1.06
N ALA A 215 -23.99 -12.75 1.31
CA ALA A 215 -24.72 -12.37 2.51
C ALA A 215 -26.22 -12.71 2.45
N PHE A 216 -26.77 -12.77 1.23
CA PHE A 216 -28.16 -13.11 0.88
C PHE A 216 -28.15 -14.26 -0.15
N PRO A 217 -27.73 -15.47 0.24
CA PRO A 217 -27.73 -16.62 -0.64
C PRO A 217 -29.14 -17.07 -1.01
#